data_AF-A0A2I0QQR8-F1
#
_entry.id   AF-A0A2I0QQR8-F1
#
_cell.length_a   1.000
_cell.length_b   1.000
_cell.length_c   1.000
_cell.angle_alpha   90.00
_cell.angle_beta   90.00
_cell.angle_gamma   90.00
#
_symmetry.space_group_name_H-M   'P 1'
#
loop_
_entity.id
_entity.type
_entity.pdbx_description
1 polymer ?
#
loop_
_entity_poly.entity_id
_entity_poly.type
_entity_poly.pdbx_seq_one_letter_code
_entity_poly.pdbx_strand_id
1 'polypeptide(L)'
;MLNPVRTMIRLLLVILLVAVLFSYAMFQGGFVSWFLFFSFAPLLIYSILMMIYPIHLSKIDRHLSKKYTQAGSTVEVTLSINRLIPFPIPYVIIEDVLPDGLSWNDTRHRKYQFLKNPDALKHRQKTKVVKFPLFKKKITYKYEITSIPRGKHSFSQVKFITGDFLGLVKKEHHFDVATQIFVEPREVAMRVKSERSAFEEGEQASYQITAKHTNVVSGVRDYAPGDKVSWVDWKTTARKQKLVTKEFEQEKHKDLTIVLNGLSQGEDDWLAFEASIEVAHALAKQSMHEHGHVSFVALGVDREEINLSQGQSQIDRLVRVLSELKLVQGESFGQRLMREGLFVSNDRNLVVVTHTLDQQTWKTLHQVNLQDVSVSIIFIKSKAHISTKENQLLDRLKHEGIQVSWLSEDQLTSKFIEVNA
;
A
#
# COMPACT_ATOMS: atom_id res chain seq x y z
N MET A 1 16.32 -10.23 -25.75
CA MET A 1 17.30 -11.03 -26.53
C MET A 1 18.09 -10.11 -27.43
N LEU A 2 19.43 -10.23 -27.49
CA LEU A 2 20.20 -9.58 -28.56
C LEU A 2 19.66 -10.09 -29.89
N ASN A 3 19.38 -9.19 -30.84
CA ASN A 3 18.94 -9.59 -32.17
C ASN A 3 20.06 -10.45 -32.78
N PRO A 4 19.88 -11.77 -33.00
CA PRO A 4 20.96 -12.68 -33.38
C PRO A 4 21.66 -12.21 -34.67
N VAL A 5 20.88 -11.59 -35.56
CA VAL A 5 21.34 -10.92 -36.77
C VAL A 5 22.37 -9.82 -36.48
N ARG A 6 22.14 -8.95 -35.49
CA ARG A 6 23.06 -7.86 -35.14
C ARG A 6 24.36 -8.37 -34.57
N THR A 7 24.28 -9.43 -33.76
CA THR A 7 25.46 -10.12 -33.24
C THR A 7 26.24 -10.75 -34.41
N MET A 8 25.58 -11.46 -35.32
CA MET A 8 26.22 -12.09 -36.47
C MET A 8 26.87 -11.08 -37.42
N ILE A 9 26.23 -9.94 -37.68
CA ILE A 9 26.81 -8.83 -38.48
C ILE A 9 28.08 -8.30 -37.82
N ARG A 10 28.08 -8.08 -36.50
CA ARG A 10 29.28 -7.63 -35.78
C ARG A 10 30.40 -8.66 -35.80
N LEU A 11 30.07 -9.96 -35.75
CA LEU A 11 31.07 -11.02 -35.88
C LEU A 11 31.71 -10.96 -37.27
N LEU A 12 30.88 -10.88 -38.32
CA LEU A 12 31.37 -10.77 -39.70
C LEU A 12 32.22 -9.52 -39.90
N LEU A 13 31.85 -8.38 -39.31
CA LEU A 13 32.65 -7.16 -39.36
C LEU A 13 34.00 -7.32 -38.65
N VAL A 14 34.04 -7.97 -37.48
CA VAL A 14 35.30 -8.24 -36.77
C VAL A 14 36.18 -9.19 -37.58
N ILE A 15 35.61 -10.27 -38.15
CA ILE A 15 36.33 -11.22 -39.01
C ILE A 15 36.84 -10.52 -40.28
N LEU A 16 36.02 -9.68 -40.91
CA LEU A 16 36.41 -8.89 -42.07
C LEU A 16 37.55 -7.94 -41.73
N LEU A 17 37.49 -7.26 -40.58
CA LEU A 17 38.57 -6.38 -40.14
C LEU A 17 39.88 -7.14 -39.93
N VAL A 18 39.81 -8.33 -39.33
CA VAL A 18 40.97 -9.22 -39.20
C VAL A 18 41.51 -9.60 -40.59
N ALA A 19 40.64 -10.00 -41.52
CA ALA A 19 41.03 -10.38 -42.88
C ALA A 19 41.64 -9.21 -43.67
N VAL A 20 41.11 -8.01 -43.54
CA VAL A 20 41.64 -6.80 -44.17
C VAL A 20 43.01 -6.43 -43.62
N LEU A 21 43.17 -6.43 -42.29
CA LEU A 21 44.47 -6.15 -41.66
C LEU A 21 45.52 -7.21 -42.01
N PHE A 22 45.11 -8.48 -42.05
CA PHE A 22 45.99 -9.58 -42.46
C PHE A 22 46.39 -9.46 -43.93
N SER A 23 45.42 -9.20 -44.81
CA SER A 23 45.65 -8.99 -46.24
C SER A 23 46.61 -7.82 -46.47
N TYR A 24 46.37 -6.68 -45.83
CA TYR A 24 47.26 -5.52 -45.88
C TYR A 24 48.71 -5.86 -45.44
N ALA A 25 48.86 -6.58 -44.32
CA ALA A 25 50.17 -7.03 -43.85
C ALA A 25 50.88 -7.97 -44.84
N MET A 26 50.12 -8.88 -45.48
CA MET A 26 50.64 -9.84 -46.45
C MET A 26 51.03 -9.20 -47.78
N PHE A 27 50.22 -8.28 -48.32
CA PHE A 27 50.45 -7.67 -49.64
C PHE A 27 51.48 -6.53 -49.61
N GLN A 28 51.41 -5.62 -48.63
CA GLN A 28 52.39 -4.53 -48.54
C GLN A 28 53.72 -5.02 -47.94
N GLY A 29 53.66 -5.97 -47.02
CA GLY A 29 54.83 -6.43 -46.27
C GLY A 29 55.45 -5.32 -45.39
N GLY A 30 56.66 -5.58 -44.90
CA GLY A 30 57.43 -4.64 -44.10
C GLY A 30 57.02 -4.55 -42.62
N PHE A 31 57.87 -3.89 -41.83
CA PHE A 31 57.70 -3.81 -40.37
C PHE A 31 56.38 -3.16 -39.95
N VAL A 32 56.00 -2.04 -40.56
CA VAL A 32 54.84 -1.25 -40.15
C VAL A 32 53.52 -2.02 -40.30
N SER A 33 53.35 -2.72 -41.43
CA SER A 33 52.11 -3.45 -41.73
C SER A 33 51.92 -4.65 -40.79
N TRP A 34 53.00 -5.40 -40.53
CA TRP A 34 52.99 -6.49 -39.55
C TRP A 34 52.81 -5.98 -38.11
N PHE A 35 53.46 -4.87 -37.76
CA PHE A 35 53.28 -4.24 -36.45
C PHE A 35 51.82 -3.86 -36.20
N LEU A 36 51.15 -3.26 -37.18
CA LEU A 36 49.72 -2.91 -37.08
C LEU A 36 48.87 -4.16 -36.86
N PHE A 37 49.06 -5.20 -37.68
CA PHE A 37 48.31 -6.46 -37.53
C PHE A 37 48.50 -7.08 -36.14
N PHE A 38 49.74 -7.26 -35.69
CA PHE A 38 50.01 -7.85 -34.37
C PHE A 38 49.58 -6.96 -33.20
N SER A 39 49.52 -5.63 -33.36
CA SER A 39 48.99 -4.73 -32.32
C SER A 39 47.48 -4.90 -32.14
N PHE A 40 46.73 -5.07 -33.23
CA PHE A 40 45.27 -5.22 -33.16
C PHE A 40 44.81 -6.68 -32.96
N ALA A 41 45.61 -7.67 -33.37
CA ALA A 41 45.23 -9.07 -33.29
C ALA A 41 44.78 -9.51 -31.88
N PRO A 42 45.47 -9.18 -30.77
CA PRO A 42 45.00 -9.54 -29.42
C PRO A 42 43.64 -8.93 -29.06
N LEU A 43 43.38 -7.69 -29.46
CA LEU A 43 42.11 -7.00 -29.20
C LEU A 43 40.96 -7.63 -29.99
N LEU A 44 41.22 -8.04 -31.24
CA LEU A 44 40.24 -8.69 -32.10
C LEU A 44 39.96 -10.13 -31.66
N ILE A 45 41.01 -10.90 -31.30
CA ILE A 45 40.87 -12.24 -30.71
C ILE A 45 40.07 -12.14 -29.42
N TYR A 46 40.38 -11.17 -28.55
CA TYR A 46 39.62 -10.93 -27.32
C TYR A 46 38.14 -10.63 -27.61
N SER A 47 37.85 -9.82 -28.62
CA SER A 47 36.49 -9.49 -29.05
C SER A 47 35.72 -10.75 -29.48
N ILE A 48 36.36 -11.64 -30.26
CA ILE A 48 35.80 -12.94 -30.66
C ILE A 48 35.53 -13.81 -29.44
N LEU A 49 36.49 -13.92 -28.50
CA LEU A 49 36.31 -14.68 -27.26
C LEU A 49 35.15 -14.14 -26.42
N MET A 50 35.02 -12.82 -26.29
CA MET A 50 33.90 -12.16 -25.60
C MET A 50 32.55 -12.47 -26.25
N MET A 51 32.53 -12.57 -27.58
CA MET A 51 31.34 -12.89 -28.34
C MET A 51 30.85 -14.31 -28.06
N ILE A 52 31.76 -15.28 -27.97
CA ILE A 52 31.46 -16.69 -27.66
C ILE A 52 31.18 -16.88 -26.16
N TYR A 53 31.69 -16.01 -25.29
CA TYR A 53 31.56 -16.13 -23.84
C TYR A 53 30.09 -16.25 -23.36
N PRO A 54 29.70 -17.34 -22.67
CA PRO A 54 28.30 -17.64 -22.38
C PRO A 54 27.76 -16.89 -21.15
N ILE A 55 27.50 -15.58 -21.26
CA ILE A 55 27.01 -14.76 -20.13
C ILE A 55 25.76 -15.33 -19.45
N HIS A 56 24.84 -15.92 -20.24
CA HIS A 56 23.57 -16.50 -19.79
C HIS A 56 23.69 -17.68 -18.82
N LEU A 57 24.84 -18.36 -18.73
CA LEU A 57 25.04 -19.49 -17.81
C LEU A 57 25.44 -19.06 -16.40
N SER A 58 25.51 -17.74 -16.16
CA SER A 58 25.81 -17.21 -14.83
C SER A 58 24.62 -17.42 -13.90
N LYS A 59 24.88 -17.79 -12.64
CA LYS A 59 23.84 -17.86 -11.61
C LYS A 59 23.75 -16.52 -10.89
N ILE A 60 22.52 -16.03 -10.70
CA ILE A 60 22.25 -14.78 -10.00
C ILE A 60 21.24 -15.06 -8.89
N ASP A 61 21.62 -14.67 -7.68
CA ASP A 61 20.76 -14.72 -6.52
C ASP A 61 20.51 -13.30 -6.01
N ARG A 62 19.26 -13.00 -5.69
CA ARG A 62 18.83 -11.75 -5.05
C ARG A 62 18.44 -12.03 -3.62
N HIS A 63 19.08 -11.35 -2.68
CA HIS A 63 18.77 -11.44 -1.27
C HIS A 63 18.30 -10.08 -0.74
N LEU A 64 17.12 -10.06 -0.13
CA LEU A 64 16.58 -8.88 0.56
C LEU A 64 16.92 -9.00 2.04
N SER A 65 17.35 -7.91 2.69
CA SER A 65 17.59 -7.91 4.14
C SER A 65 16.33 -8.24 4.93
N LYS A 66 15.15 -7.87 4.42
CA LYS A 66 13.83 -8.19 4.98
C LYS A 66 12.84 -8.52 3.86
N LYS A 67 12.02 -9.56 4.06
CA LYS A 67 10.90 -9.91 3.16
C LYS A 67 9.57 -9.29 3.58
N TYR A 68 9.46 -8.92 4.85
CA TYR A 68 8.29 -8.29 5.47
C TYR A 68 8.76 -7.02 6.18
N THR A 69 8.14 -5.89 5.89
CA THR A 69 8.49 -4.59 6.48
C THR A 69 7.29 -3.65 6.45
N GLN A 70 7.43 -2.47 7.05
CA GLN A 70 6.39 -1.43 7.05
C GLN A 70 6.70 -0.34 6.01
N ALA A 71 5.66 0.36 5.56
CA ALA A 71 5.79 1.49 4.66
C ALA A 71 6.72 2.60 5.23
N GLY A 72 7.55 3.17 4.36
CA GLY A 72 8.56 4.17 4.72
C GLY A 72 9.80 3.59 5.42
N SER A 73 10.04 2.29 5.30
CA SER A 73 11.27 1.62 5.75
C SER A 73 12.34 1.56 4.65
N THR A 74 13.57 1.26 5.03
CA THR A 74 14.69 1.02 4.12
C THR A 74 15.04 -0.46 4.10
N VAL A 75 15.27 -1.02 2.91
CA VAL A 75 15.65 -2.43 2.71
C VAL A 75 16.93 -2.48 1.89
N GLU A 76 17.91 -3.26 2.37
CA GLU A 76 19.15 -3.52 1.64
C GLU A 76 18.92 -4.71 0.70
N VAL A 77 19.27 -4.54 -0.56
CA VAL A 77 19.24 -5.59 -1.58
C VAL A 77 20.67 -5.98 -1.93
N THR A 78 20.97 -7.27 -1.83
CA THR A 78 22.25 -7.85 -2.22
C THR A 78 22.06 -8.77 -3.42
N LEU A 79 22.68 -8.40 -4.54
CA LEU A 79 22.81 -9.25 -5.72
C LEU A 79 24.14 -10.00 -5.66
N SER A 80 24.05 -11.33 -5.68
CA SER A 80 25.19 -12.24 -5.70
C SER A 80 25.24 -12.94 -7.05
N ILE A 81 26.32 -12.72 -7.80
CA ILE A 81 26.48 -13.24 -9.15
C ILE A 81 27.66 -14.17 -9.19
N ASN A 82 27.41 -15.40 -9.65
CA ASN A 82 28.41 -16.43 -9.80
C ASN A 82 28.55 -16.81 -11.27
N ARG A 83 29.68 -16.43 -11.85
CA ARG A 83 30.00 -16.69 -13.26
C ARG A 83 30.51 -18.12 -13.43
N LEU A 84 30.02 -18.81 -14.46
CA LEU A 84 30.45 -20.18 -14.76
C LEU A 84 31.95 -20.26 -15.05
N ILE A 85 32.40 -19.43 -16.00
CA ILE A 85 33.79 -19.41 -16.48
C ILE A 85 34.43 -18.08 -16.07
N PRO A 86 35.62 -18.09 -15.41
CA PRO A 86 36.37 -16.88 -15.13
C PRO A 86 37.00 -16.37 -16.44
N PHE A 87 36.44 -15.31 -16.99
CA PHE A 87 36.93 -14.65 -18.21
C PHE A 87 37.22 -13.18 -17.89
N PRO A 88 38.26 -12.53 -18.45
CA PRO A 88 38.56 -11.13 -18.16
C PRO A 88 37.50 -10.21 -18.76
N ILE A 89 36.40 -10.01 -18.05
CA ILE A 89 35.36 -9.05 -18.40
C ILE A 89 35.83 -7.68 -17.93
N PRO A 90 35.93 -6.67 -18.81
CA PRO A 90 36.52 -5.40 -18.46
C PRO A 90 35.55 -4.63 -17.57
N TYR A 91 34.28 -4.61 -17.95
CA TYR A 91 33.20 -4.06 -17.16
C TYR A 91 31.94 -4.93 -17.26
N VAL A 92 31.15 -4.89 -16.20
CA VAL A 92 29.76 -5.36 -16.20
C VAL A 92 28.89 -4.27 -15.59
N ILE A 93 27.84 -3.92 -16.31
CA ILE A 93 26.77 -3.06 -15.83
C ILE A 93 25.68 -3.98 -15.31
N ILE A 94 25.37 -3.82 -14.03
CA ILE A 94 24.33 -4.56 -13.34
C ILE A 94 23.22 -3.56 -13.06
N GLU A 95 22.02 -3.86 -13.54
CA GLU A 95 20.83 -3.04 -13.34
C GLU A 95 19.73 -3.93 -12.80
N ASP A 96 19.29 -3.67 -11.57
CA ASP A 96 18.18 -4.40 -11.00
C ASP A 96 16.85 -3.75 -11.39
N VAL A 97 15.97 -4.50 -12.07
CA VAL A 97 14.69 -3.97 -12.56
C VAL A 97 13.71 -3.90 -11.41
N LEU A 98 13.42 -2.68 -10.97
CA LEU A 98 12.45 -2.43 -9.91
C LEU A 98 11.01 -2.48 -10.45
N PRO A 99 10.05 -2.99 -9.67
CA PRO A 99 8.62 -2.84 -9.97
C PRO A 99 8.18 -1.37 -9.88
N ASP A 100 7.16 -1.02 -10.67
CA ASP A 100 6.66 0.36 -10.78
C ASP A 100 6.21 0.95 -9.44
N GLY A 101 5.70 0.13 -8.53
CA GLY A 101 5.31 0.55 -7.18
C GLY A 101 6.46 1.18 -6.39
N LEU A 102 7.72 0.77 -6.62
CA LEU A 102 8.91 1.33 -5.94
C LEU A 102 9.44 2.62 -6.58
N SER A 103 8.71 3.19 -7.54
CA SER A 103 9.02 4.51 -8.11
C SER A 103 8.51 5.68 -7.27
N TRP A 104 7.85 5.40 -6.15
CA TRP A 104 7.28 6.37 -5.22
C TRP A 104 7.96 6.29 -3.85
N ASN A 105 8.15 7.43 -3.20
CA ASN A 105 8.73 7.50 -1.87
C ASN A 105 7.66 7.67 -0.79
N ASP A 106 7.57 6.71 0.12
CA ASP A 106 6.79 6.84 1.34
C ASP A 106 7.63 7.55 2.42
N THR A 107 7.35 8.83 2.60
CA THR A 107 7.96 9.67 3.66
C THR A 107 7.13 9.67 4.95
N ARG A 108 6.33 8.61 5.17
CA ARG A 108 5.42 8.45 6.32
C ARG A 108 4.40 9.59 6.34
N HIS A 109 3.99 10.08 7.52
CA HIS A 109 3.03 11.19 7.64
C HIS A 109 3.40 12.45 6.83
N ARG A 110 4.69 12.70 6.53
CA ARG A 110 5.11 13.86 5.73
C ARG A 110 4.68 13.77 4.27
N LYS A 111 4.38 12.57 3.76
CA LYS A 111 3.95 12.38 2.36
C LYS A 111 2.65 13.14 2.06
N TYR A 112 1.81 13.34 3.07
CA TYR A 112 0.54 14.04 2.93
C TYR A 112 0.68 15.56 2.78
N GLN A 113 1.87 16.14 2.95
CA GLN A 113 2.14 17.53 2.53
C GLN A 113 2.02 17.70 1.01
N PHE A 114 2.16 16.60 0.26
CA PHE A 114 2.10 16.56 -1.20
C PHE A 114 0.72 16.13 -1.72
N LEU A 115 -0.34 16.14 -0.90
CA LEU A 115 -1.71 15.79 -1.35
C LEU A 115 -2.17 16.64 -2.55
N LYS A 116 -1.78 17.91 -2.60
CA LYS A 116 -2.01 18.81 -3.75
C LYS A 116 -1.25 18.39 -5.01
N ASN A 117 -0.05 17.83 -4.88
CA ASN A 117 0.77 17.42 -6.02
C ASN A 117 1.51 16.11 -5.71
N PRO A 118 0.83 14.95 -5.83
CA PRO A 118 1.39 13.66 -5.46
C PRO A 118 2.64 13.27 -6.26
N ASP A 119 2.79 13.77 -7.50
CA ASP A 119 3.95 13.51 -8.37
C ASP A 119 5.28 13.95 -7.76
N ALA A 120 5.26 14.87 -6.79
CA ALA A 120 6.46 15.26 -6.04
C ALA A 120 7.10 14.09 -5.26
N LEU A 121 6.34 13.03 -4.99
CA LEU A 121 6.83 11.81 -4.33
C LEU A 121 7.47 10.82 -5.30
N LYS A 122 7.40 11.06 -6.61
CA LYS A 122 7.98 10.19 -7.62
C LYS A 122 9.50 10.29 -7.58
N HIS A 123 10.15 9.20 -7.19
CA HIS A 123 11.59 9.09 -7.17
C HIS A 123 12.04 7.83 -7.91
N ARG A 124 12.82 8.03 -8.98
CA ARG A 124 13.50 6.92 -9.65
C ARG A 124 14.73 6.48 -8.86
N GLN A 125 14.66 5.32 -8.22
CA GLN A 125 15.80 4.77 -7.49
C GLN A 125 16.90 4.31 -8.47
N LYS A 126 18.16 4.57 -8.11
CA LYS A 126 19.33 4.22 -8.93
C LYS A 126 19.84 2.82 -8.56
N THR A 127 19.33 1.80 -9.23
CA THR A 127 19.71 0.38 -9.02
C THR A 127 20.70 -0.13 -10.05
N LYS A 128 21.52 0.79 -10.59
CA LYS A 128 22.46 0.52 -11.68
C LYS A 128 23.89 0.81 -11.23
N VAL A 129 24.77 -0.16 -11.41
CA VAL A 129 26.18 -0.04 -11.06
C VAL A 129 27.07 -0.59 -12.18
N VAL A 130 28.28 -0.04 -12.28
CA VAL A 130 29.35 -0.61 -13.11
C VAL A 130 30.37 -1.28 -12.18
N LYS A 131 30.72 -2.53 -12.48
CA LYS A 131 31.76 -3.28 -11.78
C LYS A 131 32.84 -3.72 -12.78
N PHE A 132 34.08 -3.82 -12.33
CA PHE A 132 35.23 -4.24 -13.14
C PHE A 132 35.78 -5.57 -12.60
N PRO A 133 35.10 -6.70 -12.87
CA PRO A 133 35.41 -7.96 -12.22
C PRO A 133 36.68 -8.62 -12.75
N LEU A 134 37.10 -8.32 -13.99
CA LEU A 134 38.19 -9.03 -14.68
C LEU A 134 37.97 -10.55 -14.54
N PHE A 135 38.92 -11.28 -13.97
CA PHE A 135 38.87 -12.72 -13.78
C PHE A 135 38.04 -13.19 -12.57
N LYS A 136 37.47 -12.29 -11.76
CA LYS A 136 36.68 -12.67 -10.58
C LYS A 136 35.43 -13.44 -11.00
N LYS A 137 35.25 -14.65 -10.44
CA LYS A 137 34.05 -15.48 -10.62
C LYS A 137 32.83 -14.92 -9.89
N LYS A 138 33.03 -14.45 -8.66
CA LYS A 138 31.98 -13.90 -7.81
C LYS A 138 31.97 -12.38 -7.87
N ILE A 139 30.78 -11.81 -8.07
CA ILE A 139 30.54 -10.38 -8.09
C ILE A 139 29.38 -10.11 -7.13
N THR A 140 29.56 -9.12 -6.26
CA THR A 140 28.52 -8.69 -5.31
C THR A 140 28.19 -7.23 -5.56
N TYR A 141 26.89 -6.94 -5.63
CA TYR A 141 26.36 -5.58 -5.69
C TYR A 141 25.32 -5.41 -4.60
N LYS A 142 25.54 -4.41 -3.74
CA LYS A 142 24.62 -4.02 -2.67
C LYS A 142 24.09 -2.63 -2.96
N TYR A 143 22.80 -2.45 -2.74
CA TYR A 143 22.15 -1.14 -2.79
C TYR A 143 20.99 -1.10 -1.79
N GLU A 144 20.58 0.10 -1.42
CA GLU A 144 19.45 0.30 -0.51
C GLU A 144 18.26 0.85 -1.27
N ILE A 145 17.07 0.36 -0.92
CA ILE A 145 15.80 0.92 -1.33
C ILE A 145 15.21 1.64 -0.13
N THR A 146 15.22 2.97 -0.17
CA THR A 146 14.72 3.82 0.92
C THR A 146 13.25 4.15 0.72
N SER A 147 12.54 4.46 1.82
CA SER A 147 11.17 4.97 1.80
C SER A 147 10.21 4.12 0.96
N ILE A 148 10.21 2.81 1.18
CA ILE A 148 9.43 1.87 0.38
C ILE A 148 7.92 2.09 0.63
N PRO A 149 7.09 2.23 -0.42
CA PRO A 149 5.63 2.36 -0.28
C PRO A 149 4.98 1.03 0.07
N ARG A 150 3.81 1.12 0.72
CA ARG A 150 2.93 -0.01 1.03
C ARG A 150 2.63 -0.82 -0.24
N GLY A 151 2.56 -2.13 -0.11
CA GLY A 151 2.24 -3.01 -1.23
C GLY A 151 3.00 -4.32 -1.24
N LYS A 152 2.54 -5.22 -2.09
CA LYS A 152 3.31 -6.39 -2.53
C LYS A 152 4.14 -6.03 -3.76
N HIS A 153 5.45 -5.89 -3.59
CA HIS A 153 6.36 -5.56 -4.67
C HIS A 153 7.09 -6.80 -5.15
N SER A 154 6.91 -7.14 -6.44
CA SER A 154 7.55 -8.29 -7.06
C SER A 154 8.68 -7.84 -7.97
N PHE A 155 9.89 -8.20 -7.60
CA PHE A 155 11.04 -8.04 -8.48
C PHE A 155 11.11 -9.22 -9.45
N SER A 156 11.38 -8.93 -10.71
CA SER A 156 11.36 -9.94 -11.78
C SER A 156 12.74 -10.23 -12.32
N GLN A 157 13.46 -9.19 -12.76
CA GLN A 157 14.64 -9.36 -13.60
C GLN A 157 15.85 -8.59 -13.10
N VAL A 158 17.03 -9.15 -13.34
CA VAL A 158 18.30 -8.45 -13.22
C VAL A 158 18.94 -8.37 -14.59
N LYS A 159 19.19 -7.15 -15.04
CA LYS A 159 19.79 -6.86 -16.34
C LYS A 159 21.31 -6.80 -16.22
N PHE A 160 21.97 -7.55 -17.09
CA PHE A 160 23.42 -7.63 -17.22
C PHE A 160 23.85 -7.12 -18.58
N ILE A 161 24.73 -6.11 -18.60
CA ILE A 161 25.33 -5.60 -19.84
C ILE A 161 26.84 -5.65 -19.70
N THR A 162 27.53 -6.21 -20.69
CA THR A 162 28.99 -6.26 -20.75
C THR A 162 29.45 -6.09 -22.19
N GLY A 163 30.73 -5.80 -22.39
CA GLY A 163 31.31 -5.65 -23.71
C GLY A 163 32.83 -5.66 -23.67
N ASP A 164 33.43 -5.52 -24.84
CA ASP A 164 34.87 -5.41 -25.02
C ASP A 164 35.36 -3.96 -24.83
N PHE A 165 36.68 -3.77 -24.86
CA PHE A 165 37.31 -2.45 -24.73
C PHE A 165 37.07 -1.53 -25.93
N LEU A 166 36.95 -2.08 -27.15
CA LEU A 166 36.74 -1.31 -28.37
C LEU A 166 35.26 -1.03 -28.65
N GLY A 167 34.34 -1.63 -27.89
CA GLY A 167 32.90 -1.51 -28.07
C GLY A 167 32.34 -2.26 -29.30
N LEU A 168 33.16 -3.11 -29.94
CA LEU A 168 32.76 -3.93 -31.08
C LEU A 168 31.71 -4.97 -30.66
N VAL A 169 31.81 -5.47 -29.43
CA VAL A 169 30.94 -6.48 -28.85
C VAL A 169 30.23 -5.89 -27.63
N LYS A 170 28.89 -5.92 -27.68
CA LYS A 170 28.04 -5.59 -26.54
C LYS A 170 27.10 -6.76 -26.34
N LYS A 171 27.07 -7.31 -25.12
CA LYS A 171 26.18 -8.38 -24.73
C LYS A 171 25.25 -7.91 -23.62
N GLU A 172 23.99 -8.25 -23.77
CA GLU A 172 22.92 -7.92 -22.84
C GLU A 172 22.12 -9.19 -22.55
N HIS A 173 21.91 -9.48 -21.28
CA HIS A 173 21.10 -10.60 -20.83
C HIS A 173 20.24 -10.17 -19.64
N HIS A 174 19.01 -10.67 -19.59
CA HIS A 174 18.09 -10.46 -18.49
C HIS A 174 17.94 -11.81 -17.79
N PHE A 175 18.28 -11.84 -16.50
CA PHE A 175 18.12 -13.02 -15.68
C PHE A 175 16.81 -12.90 -14.92
N ASP A 176 15.96 -13.92 -15.03
CA ASP A 176 14.73 -14.00 -14.24
C ASP A 176 15.09 -14.42 -12.82
N VAL A 177 14.99 -13.46 -11.89
CA VAL A 177 15.31 -13.63 -10.47
C VAL A 177 14.13 -13.09 -9.68
N ALA A 178 13.08 -13.91 -9.62
CA ALA A 178 11.84 -13.57 -8.95
C ALA A 178 12.07 -13.45 -7.43
N THR A 179 11.70 -12.32 -6.86
CA THR A 179 11.78 -12.10 -5.41
C THR A 179 10.66 -11.15 -5.02
N GLN A 180 10.07 -11.35 -3.84
CA GLN A 180 8.95 -10.55 -3.38
C GLN A 180 9.27 -9.92 -2.03
N ILE A 181 8.80 -8.69 -1.85
CA ILE A 181 8.73 -8.02 -0.57
C ILE A 181 7.30 -7.60 -0.28
N PHE A 182 6.89 -7.84 0.96
CA PHE A 182 5.59 -7.44 1.47
C PHE A 182 5.76 -6.23 2.39
N VAL A 183 5.02 -5.17 2.10
CA VAL A 183 5.15 -3.89 2.80
C VAL A 183 3.80 -3.49 3.36
N GLU A 184 3.71 -3.54 4.68
CA GLU A 184 2.49 -3.27 5.44
C GLU A 184 2.19 -1.77 5.52
N PRO A 185 0.90 -1.37 5.61
CA PRO A 185 0.53 0.01 5.88
C PRO A 185 1.17 0.46 7.19
N ARG A 186 1.54 1.74 7.23
CA ARG A 186 2.05 2.34 8.46
C ARG A 186 0.93 2.43 9.49
N GLU A 187 1.26 2.19 10.76
CA GLU A 187 0.36 2.51 11.86
C GLU A 187 0.40 4.02 12.16
N VAL A 188 -0.78 4.64 12.18
CA VAL A 188 -0.95 6.05 12.50
C VAL A 188 -1.64 6.17 13.85
N ALA A 189 -1.13 7.09 14.69
CA ALA A 189 -1.76 7.37 15.98
C ALA A 189 -3.03 8.19 15.73
N MET A 190 -4.16 7.65 16.16
CA MET A 190 -5.47 8.26 15.95
C MET A 190 -6.18 8.45 17.29
N ARG A 191 -7.04 9.47 17.35
CA ARG A 191 -7.96 9.72 18.45
C ARG A 191 -9.36 9.84 17.89
N VAL A 192 -10.19 8.85 18.19
CA VAL A 192 -11.63 8.91 17.95
C VAL A 192 -12.27 9.74 19.06
N LYS A 193 -12.89 10.87 18.70
CA LYS A 193 -13.72 11.63 19.62
C LYS A 193 -15.13 11.03 19.60
N SER A 194 -15.51 10.36 20.68
CA SER A 194 -16.91 10.03 20.92
C SER A 194 -17.60 11.25 21.53
N GLU A 195 -18.73 11.69 21.00
CA GLU A 195 -19.53 12.78 21.60
C GLU A 195 -19.95 12.50 23.05
N ARG A 196 -19.77 11.27 23.54
CA ARG A 196 -20.07 10.88 24.93
C ARG A 196 -18.98 11.20 25.94
N SER A 197 -17.73 11.47 25.53
CA SER A 197 -16.66 11.79 26.49
C SER A 197 -16.76 13.20 27.08
N ALA A 198 -17.61 14.07 26.52
CA ALA A 198 -17.91 15.38 27.12
C ALA A 198 -18.82 15.29 28.37
N PHE A 199 -19.35 14.10 28.69
CA PHE A 199 -20.26 13.89 29.83
C PHE A 199 -19.59 13.28 31.06
N GLU A 200 -18.31 12.87 30.98
CA GLU A 200 -17.61 12.24 32.12
C GLU A 200 -16.77 13.22 32.96
N GLU A 201 -16.63 14.48 32.54
CA GLU A 201 -15.67 15.43 33.15
C GLU A 201 -16.29 16.62 33.92
N GLY A 202 -17.58 16.58 34.29
CA GLY A 202 -18.16 17.67 35.09
C GLY A 202 -19.56 17.41 35.64
N GLU A 203 -19.79 17.88 36.86
CA GLU A 203 -21.00 17.75 37.67
C GLU A 203 -22.33 17.96 36.94
N GLN A 204 -23.29 17.11 37.30
CA GLN A 204 -24.75 17.28 37.14
C GLN A 204 -25.27 17.73 35.77
N ALA A 205 -25.76 16.75 34.99
CA ALA A 205 -26.99 16.96 34.23
C ALA A 205 -27.87 15.70 34.33
N SER A 206 -28.88 15.82 35.17
CA SER A 206 -30.02 14.93 35.35
C SER A 206 -30.88 14.82 34.08
N TYR A 207 -30.37 14.24 33.00
CA TYR A 207 -31.18 13.79 31.86
C TYR A 207 -30.56 12.53 31.26
N GLN A 208 -30.71 11.40 31.95
CA GLN A 208 -30.60 10.08 31.34
C GLN A 208 -31.81 9.87 30.42
N ILE A 209 -31.72 10.34 29.17
CA ILE A 209 -32.65 9.94 28.12
C ILE A 209 -31.80 9.43 26.96
N THR A 210 -31.95 8.14 26.69
CA THR A 210 -31.42 7.37 25.54
C THR A 210 -30.12 6.58 25.73
N ALA A 211 -29.96 5.93 26.90
CA ALA A 211 -29.50 4.54 26.82
C ALA A 211 -30.72 3.71 26.40
N LYS A 212 -30.79 3.27 25.13
CA LYS A 212 -31.81 2.31 24.70
C LYS A 212 -31.56 1.02 25.51
N HIS A 213 -32.27 0.87 26.63
CA HIS A 213 -32.23 -0.35 27.43
C HIS A 213 -32.70 -1.51 26.55
N THR A 214 -31.98 -2.62 26.56
CA THR A 214 -32.49 -3.83 25.93
C THR A 214 -33.76 -4.27 26.65
N ASN A 215 -34.69 -4.96 25.97
CA ASN A 215 -35.85 -5.56 26.64
C ASN A 215 -35.46 -6.83 27.45
N VAL A 216 -34.17 -7.13 27.55
CA VAL A 216 -33.65 -8.30 28.24
C VAL A 216 -33.44 -7.95 29.71
N VAL A 217 -34.22 -8.61 30.57
CA VAL A 217 -34.13 -8.45 32.02
C VAL A 217 -32.94 -9.27 32.52
N SER A 218 -31.88 -8.61 32.98
CA SER A 218 -30.70 -9.24 33.55
C SER A 218 -30.85 -9.54 35.05
N GLY A 219 -31.71 -8.79 35.74
CA GLY A 219 -31.88 -8.92 37.17
C GLY A 219 -33.07 -8.13 37.70
N VAL A 220 -33.14 -8.04 39.02
CA VAL A 220 -34.18 -7.32 39.74
C VAL A 220 -33.56 -6.60 40.94
N ARG A 221 -33.89 -5.32 41.13
CA ARG A 221 -33.45 -4.53 42.29
C ARG A 221 -34.62 -3.92 43.03
N ASP A 222 -34.37 -3.44 44.24
CA ASP A 222 -35.36 -2.68 44.99
C ASP A 222 -35.79 -1.43 44.21
N TYR A 223 -37.10 -1.18 44.21
CA TYR A 223 -37.69 -0.01 43.58
C TYR A 223 -37.22 1.28 44.26
N ALA A 224 -36.73 2.23 43.47
CA ALA A 224 -36.37 3.56 43.94
C ALA A 224 -37.41 4.59 43.45
N PRO A 225 -37.77 5.60 44.27
CA PRO A 225 -38.62 6.70 43.82
C PRO A 225 -38.00 7.40 42.60
N GLY A 226 -38.70 7.33 41.45
CA GLY A 226 -38.20 7.83 40.16
C GLY A 226 -38.12 6.75 39.07
N ASP A 227 -38.16 5.47 39.46
CA ASP A 227 -38.24 4.36 38.51
C ASP A 227 -39.58 4.37 37.76
N LYS A 228 -39.56 4.06 36.46
CA LYS A 228 -40.78 3.96 35.65
C LYS A 228 -41.65 2.81 36.16
N VAL A 229 -42.94 3.06 36.35
CA VAL A 229 -43.92 2.02 36.75
C VAL A 229 -43.96 0.85 35.76
N SER A 230 -43.71 1.10 34.47
CA SER A 230 -43.62 0.06 33.44
C SER A 230 -42.44 -0.92 33.63
N TRP A 231 -41.46 -0.57 34.46
CA TRP A 231 -40.31 -1.41 34.78
C TRP A 231 -40.50 -2.21 36.07
N VAL A 232 -41.61 -2.04 36.79
CA VAL A 232 -41.91 -2.82 37.98
C VAL A 232 -42.21 -4.28 37.59
N ASP A 233 -41.53 -5.22 38.25
CA ASP A 233 -41.88 -6.64 38.14
C ASP A 233 -42.99 -6.97 39.13
N TRP A 234 -44.23 -6.91 38.67
CA TRP A 234 -45.41 -7.23 39.48
C TRP A 234 -45.42 -8.67 40.02
N LYS A 235 -44.83 -9.63 39.29
CA LYS A 235 -44.80 -11.04 39.71
C LYS A 235 -43.83 -11.24 40.88
N THR A 236 -42.66 -10.62 40.80
CA THR A 236 -41.66 -10.67 41.88
C THR A 236 -42.11 -9.83 43.08
N THR A 237 -42.71 -8.67 42.82
CA THR A 237 -43.30 -7.79 43.84
C THR A 237 -44.37 -8.50 44.67
N ALA A 238 -45.29 -9.21 44.01
CA ALA A 238 -46.35 -9.97 44.69
C ALA A 238 -45.81 -11.09 45.60
N ARG A 239 -44.70 -11.73 45.21
CA ARG A 239 -44.07 -12.82 46.00
C ARG A 239 -43.26 -12.31 47.19
N LYS A 240 -42.54 -11.20 47.02
CA LYS A 240 -41.64 -10.63 48.05
C LYS A 240 -42.31 -9.59 48.94
N GLN A 241 -43.56 -9.21 48.64
CA GLN A 241 -44.30 -8.13 49.32
C GLN A 241 -43.52 -6.81 49.39
N LYS A 242 -42.65 -6.56 48.40
CA LYS A 242 -41.81 -5.37 48.29
C LYS A 242 -41.72 -4.98 46.83
N LEU A 243 -41.78 -3.68 46.52
CA LEU A 243 -41.67 -3.18 45.14
C LEU A 243 -40.27 -3.43 44.58
N VAL A 244 -40.23 -4.02 43.38
CA VAL A 244 -38.99 -4.44 42.72
C VAL A 244 -39.03 -3.97 41.26
N THR A 245 -37.95 -3.35 40.81
CA THR A 245 -37.75 -2.87 39.43
C THR A 245 -36.89 -3.86 38.65
N LYS A 246 -37.27 -4.16 37.41
CA LYS A 246 -36.47 -4.93 36.45
C LYS A 246 -35.18 -4.19 36.15
N GLU A 247 -34.04 -4.86 36.28
CA GLU A 247 -32.79 -4.38 35.72
C GLU A 247 -32.65 -4.92 34.31
N PHE A 248 -32.47 -4.01 33.36
CA PHE A 248 -32.24 -4.34 31.97
C PHE A 248 -30.75 -4.33 31.68
N GLU A 249 -30.29 -5.31 30.90
CA GLU A 249 -28.92 -5.31 30.41
C GLU A 249 -28.71 -4.09 29.50
N GLN A 250 -27.70 -3.28 29.81
CA GLN A 250 -27.27 -2.25 28.89
C GLN A 250 -26.43 -2.92 27.80
N GLU A 251 -26.78 -2.73 26.53
CA GLU A 251 -25.90 -3.04 25.40
C GLU A 251 -24.62 -2.22 25.57
N LYS A 252 -23.58 -2.84 26.15
CA LYS A 252 -22.29 -2.18 26.43
C LYS A 252 -21.43 -2.04 25.18
N HIS A 253 -21.68 -2.86 24.17
CA HIS A 253 -20.95 -2.86 22.93
C HIS A 253 -21.91 -2.58 21.79
N LYS A 254 -21.63 -1.51 21.05
CA LYS A 254 -22.29 -1.32 19.77
C LYS A 254 -21.45 -2.00 18.71
N ASP A 255 -22.09 -2.68 17.78
CA ASP A 255 -21.41 -3.21 16.61
C ASP A 255 -21.06 -2.05 15.66
N LEU A 256 -19.90 -2.13 15.04
CA LEU A 256 -19.35 -1.10 14.16
C LEU A 256 -18.98 -1.73 12.82
N THR A 257 -19.46 -1.15 11.73
CA THR A 257 -18.94 -1.45 10.39
C THR A 257 -18.08 -0.30 9.88
N ILE A 258 -16.85 -0.61 9.45
CA ILE A 258 -15.93 0.31 8.79
C ILE A 258 -15.90 -0.04 7.30
N VAL A 259 -16.28 0.91 6.44
CA VAL A 259 -16.22 0.74 4.99
C VAL A 259 -15.12 1.60 4.40
N LEU A 260 -14.17 0.97 3.70
CA LEU A 260 -13.08 1.64 2.99
C LEU A 260 -13.37 1.71 1.48
N ASN A 261 -13.30 2.91 0.91
CA ASN A 261 -13.39 3.13 -0.52
C ASN A 261 -12.04 2.88 -1.24
N GLY A 262 -12.01 1.88 -2.13
CA GLY A 262 -10.90 1.60 -3.06
C GLY A 262 -11.22 1.90 -4.53
N LEU A 263 -12.31 2.62 -4.81
CA LEU A 263 -12.75 3.01 -6.15
C LEU A 263 -12.47 4.50 -6.40
N SER A 264 -12.11 4.83 -7.64
CA SER A 264 -12.00 6.21 -8.14
C SER A 264 -12.77 6.39 -9.45
N GLN A 265 -13.25 7.63 -9.66
CA GLN A 265 -13.94 8.08 -10.86
C GLN A 265 -13.12 9.13 -11.63
N GLY A 266 -11.97 8.72 -12.17
CA GLY A 266 -11.17 9.52 -13.10
C GLY A 266 -10.19 10.52 -12.48
N GLU A 267 -10.24 10.78 -11.18
CA GLU A 267 -9.21 11.53 -10.44
C GLU A 267 -8.13 10.58 -9.91
N ASP A 268 -6.85 10.85 -10.20
CA ASP A 268 -5.72 10.06 -9.69
C ASP A 268 -5.36 10.50 -8.26
N ASP A 269 -6.27 10.23 -7.33
CA ASP A 269 -6.17 10.56 -5.91
C ASP A 269 -5.48 9.44 -5.11
N TRP A 270 -4.48 8.78 -5.71
CA TRP A 270 -3.79 7.64 -5.07
C TRP A 270 -3.24 7.97 -3.68
N LEU A 271 -2.78 9.20 -3.45
CA LEU A 271 -2.21 9.62 -2.16
C LEU A 271 -3.30 9.80 -1.09
N ALA A 272 -4.49 10.26 -1.47
CA ALA A 272 -5.66 10.32 -0.58
C ALA A 272 -6.21 8.91 -0.30
N PHE A 273 -6.13 8.00 -1.27
CA PHE A 273 -6.41 6.59 -1.07
C PHE A 273 -5.43 5.93 -0.07
N GLU A 274 -4.13 6.21 -0.17
CA GLU A 274 -3.14 5.73 0.82
C GLU A 274 -3.44 6.25 2.24
N ALA A 275 -3.84 7.53 2.37
CA ALA A 275 -4.32 8.07 3.63
C ALA A 275 -5.57 7.34 4.13
N SER A 276 -6.50 7.00 3.24
CA SER A 276 -7.72 6.26 3.57
C SER A 276 -7.38 4.88 4.14
N ILE A 277 -6.41 4.18 3.57
CA ILE A 277 -5.90 2.90 4.09
C ILE A 277 -5.32 3.08 5.50
N GLU A 278 -4.45 4.07 5.71
CA GLU A 278 -3.79 4.27 7.01
C GLU A 278 -4.79 4.68 8.11
N VAL A 279 -5.76 5.54 7.77
CA VAL A 279 -6.83 5.95 8.69
C VAL A 279 -7.76 4.77 9.01
N ALA A 280 -8.17 4.00 8.01
CA ALA A 280 -9.04 2.86 8.22
C ALA A 280 -8.33 1.74 9.02
N HIS A 281 -7.02 1.56 8.83
CA HIS A 281 -6.20 0.67 9.65
C HIS A 281 -6.20 1.09 11.12
N ALA A 282 -5.93 2.37 11.39
CA ALA A 282 -5.89 2.91 12.74
C ALA A 282 -7.28 2.82 13.42
N LEU A 283 -8.34 3.13 12.68
CA LEU A 283 -9.72 3.05 13.15
C LEU A 283 -10.10 1.61 13.50
N ALA A 284 -9.87 0.66 12.59
CA ALA A 284 -10.15 -0.74 12.84
C ALA A 284 -9.42 -1.25 14.10
N LYS A 285 -8.13 -0.96 14.22
CA LYS A 285 -7.33 -1.39 15.38
C LYS A 285 -7.82 -0.77 16.70
N GLN A 286 -8.14 0.52 16.71
CA GLN A 286 -8.66 1.18 17.90
C GLN A 286 -10.05 0.63 18.27
N SER A 287 -10.93 0.49 17.29
CA SER A 287 -12.31 0.04 17.52
C SER A 287 -12.40 -1.39 18.03
N MET A 288 -11.45 -2.28 17.71
CA MET A 288 -11.42 -3.66 18.22
C MET A 288 -11.30 -3.74 19.76
N HIS A 289 -10.80 -2.69 20.41
CA HIS A 289 -10.71 -2.63 21.88
C HIS A 289 -11.94 -1.96 22.51
N GLU A 290 -12.62 -1.08 21.79
CA GLU A 290 -13.74 -0.27 22.30
C GLU A 290 -15.12 -0.90 21.98
N HIS A 291 -15.22 -1.68 20.90
CA HIS A 291 -16.47 -2.24 20.38
C HIS A 291 -16.50 -3.77 20.51
N GLY A 292 -17.69 -4.35 20.46
CA GLY A 292 -17.91 -5.80 20.62
C GLY A 292 -17.65 -6.55 19.32
N HIS A 293 -18.37 -6.19 18.27
CA HIS A 293 -18.15 -6.66 16.90
C HIS A 293 -17.70 -5.49 16.02
N VAL A 294 -16.59 -5.67 15.29
CA VAL A 294 -16.14 -4.71 14.27
C VAL A 294 -16.08 -5.42 12.92
N SER A 295 -16.93 -5.06 11.97
CA SER A 295 -16.80 -5.51 10.58
C SER A 295 -15.98 -4.50 9.79
N PHE A 296 -15.01 -4.99 9.02
CA PHE A 296 -14.25 -4.19 8.08
C PHE A 296 -14.57 -4.62 6.66
N VAL A 297 -15.00 -3.69 5.83
CA VAL A 297 -15.37 -3.91 4.43
C VAL A 297 -14.56 -3.00 3.53
N ALA A 298 -13.75 -3.57 2.63
CA ALA A 298 -13.12 -2.82 1.56
C ALA A 298 -13.89 -3.02 0.25
N LEU A 299 -14.25 -1.90 -0.40
CA LEU A 299 -14.91 -1.88 -1.70
C LEU A 299 -13.90 -1.45 -2.76
N GLY A 300 -13.30 -2.43 -3.44
CA GLY A 300 -12.32 -2.22 -4.52
C GLY A 300 -12.69 -3.00 -5.78
N VAL A 301 -11.72 -3.74 -6.36
CA VAL A 301 -12.02 -4.71 -7.44
C VAL A 301 -13.07 -5.69 -6.94
N ASP A 302 -12.74 -6.37 -5.85
CA ASP A 302 -13.58 -7.31 -5.14
C ASP A 302 -14.05 -6.70 -3.82
N ARG A 303 -15.16 -7.23 -3.28
CA ARG A 303 -15.61 -6.94 -1.92
C ARG A 303 -14.84 -7.81 -0.96
N GLU A 304 -14.04 -7.19 -0.10
CA GLU A 304 -13.33 -7.89 0.97
C GLU A 304 -13.94 -7.54 2.32
N GLU A 305 -14.52 -8.54 2.99
CA GLU A 305 -15.12 -8.40 4.32
C GLU A 305 -14.35 -9.22 5.35
N ILE A 306 -14.09 -8.60 6.50
CA ILE A 306 -13.37 -9.20 7.62
C ILE A 306 -14.11 -8.83 8.90
N ASN A 307 -14.60 -9.85 9.62
CA ASN A 307 -15.07 -9.66 10.98
C ASN A 307 -13.85 -9.64 11.90
N LEU A 308 -13.60 -8.47 12.48
CA LEU A 308 -12.51 -8.22 13.40
C LEU A 308 -12.98 -8.53 14.82
N SER A 309 -12.28 -9.45 15.46
CA SER A 309 -12.42 -9.80 16.87
C SER A 309 -11.09 -9.62 17.58
N GLN A 310 -11.09 -9.55 18.91
CA GLN A 310 -9.86 -9.43 19.70
C GLN A 310 -8.94 -10.65 19.50
N GLY A 311 -8.03 -10.58 18.53
CA GLY A 311 -7.11 -11.65 18.18
C GLY A 311 -6.07 -11.22 17.15
N GLN A 312 -4.83 -11.66 17.34
CA GLN A 312 -3.70 -11.28 16.49
C GLN A 312 -3.87 -11.78 15.04
N SER A 313 -4.46 -12.95 14.84
CA SER A 313 -4.68 -13.51 13.51
C SER A 313 -5.61 -12.65 12.64
N GLN A 314 -6.58 -11.97 13.25
CA GLN A 314 -7.52 -11.08 12.57
C GLN A 314 -6.81 -9.77 12.17
N ILE A 315 -5.95 -9.25 13.06
CA ILE A 315 -5.10 -8.09 12.76
C ILE A 315 -4.17 -8.40 11.59
N ASP A 316 -3.48 -9.55 11.61
CA ASP A 316 -2.57 -9.95 10.54
C ASP A 316 -3.33 -10.11 9.20
N ARG A 317 -4.58 -10.59 9.24
CA ARG A 317 -5.45 -10.67 8.06
C ARG A 317 -5.85 -9.29 7.55
N LEU A 318 -6.25 -8.38 8.43
CA LEU A 318 -6.56 -6.98 8.09
C LEU A 318 -5.37 -6.30 7.43
N VAL A 319 -4.20 -6.37 8.08
CA VAL A 319 -2.94 -5.81 7.56
C VAL A 319 -2.62 -6.40 6.19
N ARG A 320 -2.84 -7.71 6.00
CA ARG A 320 -2.62 -8.35 4.69
C ARG A 320 -3.50 -7.75 3.60
N VAL A 321 -4.81 -7.67 3.86
CA VAL A 321 -5.79 -7.09 2.92
C VAL A 321 -5.42 -5.65 2.59
N LEU A 322 -5.20 -4.81 3.60
CA LEU A 322 -4.82 -3.40 3.42
C LEU A 322 -3.52 -3.23 2.65
N SER A 323 -2.58 -4.18 2.74
CA SER A 323 -1.32 -4.15 1.98
C SER A 323 -1.50 -4.54 0.51
N GLU A 324 -2.55 -5.28 0.16
CA GLU A 324 -2.80 -5.74 -1.22
C GLU A 324 -3.83 -4.87 -1.95
N LEU A 325 -4.63 -4.09 -1.22
CA LEU A 325 -5.56 -3.12 -1.80
C LEU A 325 -4.85 -2.13 -2.73
N LYS A 326 -5.49 -1.90 -3.88
CA LYS A 326 -5.09 -0.95 -4.91
C LYS A 326 -6.27 -0.05 -5.25
N LEU A 327 -5.95 1.17 -5.68
CA LEU A 327 -6.95 2.07 -6.22
C LEU A 327 -7.40 1.57 -7.61
N VAL A 328 -8.71 1.50 -7.83
CA VAL A 328 -9.30 0.97 -9.06
C VAL A 328 -10.19 2.02 -9.70
N GLN A 329 -10.00 2.25 -10.98
CA GLN A 329 -10.89 3.11 -11.77
C GLN A 329 -12.16 2.34 -12.13
N GLY A 330 -13.33 2.93 -11.89
CA GLY A 330 -14.59 2.23 -12.13
C GLY A 330 -15.86 3.01 -11.81
N GLU A 331 -16.83 2.29 -11.25
CA GLU A 331 -18.15 2.84 -10.88
C GLU A 331 -18.06 3.77 -9.67
N SER A 332 -19.16 4.49 -9.41
CA SER A 332 -19.24 5.37 -8.23
C SER A 332 -19.23 4.54 -6.94
N PHE A 333 -18.44 4.99 -5.96
CA PHE A 333 -18.41 4.40 -4.63
C PHE A 333 -19.80 4.34 -4.00
N GLY A 334 -20.63 5.40 -4.15
CA GLY A 334 -22.00 5.40 -3.65
C GLY A 334 -22.88 4.33 -4.30
N GLN A 335 -22.72 4.08 -5.61
CA GLN A 335 -23.45 2.99 -6.29
C GLN A 335 -23.04 1.62 -5.76
N ARG A 336 -21.73 1.41 -5.60
CA ARG A 336 -21.17 0.19 -5.03
C ARG A 336 -21.66 -0.04 -3.60
N LEU A 337 -21.61 1.00 -2.78
CA LEU A 337 -22.06 0.99 -1.39
C LEU A 337 -23.55 0.69 -1.29
N MET A 338 -24.40 1.22 -2.18
CA MET A 338 -25.82 0.87 -2.18
C MET A 338 -26.04 -0.60 -2.56
N ARG A 339 -25.35 -1.08 -3.62
CA ARG A 339 -25.50 -2.45 -4.14
C ARG A 339 -25.02 -3.50 -3.15
N GLU A 340 -23.90 -3.25 -2.50
CA GLU A 340 -23.20 -4.22 -1.64
C GLU A 340 -23.38 -3.93 -0.15
N GLY A 341 -23.78 -2.71 0.20
CA GLY A 341 -23.95 -2.24 1.57
C GLY A 341 -25.36 -2.35 2.13
N LEU A 342 -26.35 -2.77 1.34
CA LEU A 342 -27.67 -3.21 1.86
C LEU A 342 -27.57 -4.46 2.76
N PHE A 343 -26.40 -5.10 2.83
CA PHE A 343 -26.07 -6.19 3.74
C PHE A 343 -25.01 -5.81 4.79
N VAL A 344 -24.66 -4.52 4.91
CA VAL A 344 -23.97 -4.04 6.12
C VAL A 344 -24.88 -4.46 7.26
N SER A 345 -24.32 -5.23 8.16
CA SER A 345 -24.92 -5.97 9.27
C SER A 345 -26.04 -5.20 10.00
N ASN A 346 -26.77 -5.88 10.90
CA ASN A 346 -27.66 -5.23 11.89
C ASN A 346 -26.92 -4.22 12.82
N ASP A 347 -25.71 -3.82 12.48
CA ASP A 347 -24.85 -2.89 13.18
C ASP A 347 -25.46 -1.50 13.13
N ARG A 348 -25.50 -0.87 14.29
CA ARG A 348 -26.11 0.45 14.46
C ARG A 348 -25.13 1.60 14.23
N ASN A 349 -23.86 1.33 13.91
CA ASN A 349 -22.90 2.37 13.55
C ASN A 349 -22.11 1.99 12.31
N LEU A 350 -22.04 2.93 11.36
CA LEU A 350 -21.35 2.79 10.09
C LEU A 350 -20.35 3.94 9.94
N VAL A 351 -19.07 3.62 9.81
CA VAL A 351 -18.01 4.58 9.49
C VAL A 351 -17.53 4.36 8.07
N VAL A 352 -17.64 5.38 7.23
CA VAL A 352 -17.22 5.33 5.83
C VAL A 352 -15.96 6.15 5.63
N VAL A 353 -14.87 5.52 5.21
CA VAL A 353 -13.59 6.16 4.88
C VAL A 353 -13.47 6.26 3.37
N THR A 354 -13.48 7.48 2.85
CA THR A 354 -13.46 7.71 1.40
C THR A 354 -12.61 8.91 0.99
N HIS A 355 -12.00 8.81 -0.19
CA HIS A 355 -11.24 9.88 -0.83
C HIS A 355 -12.02 10.56 -1.97
N THR A 356 -13.22 10.06 -2.30
CA THR A 356 -14.12 10.65 -3.30
C THR A 356 -15.50 10.90 -2.70
N LEU A 357 -16.13 12.01 -3.07
CA LEU A 357 -17.50 12.32 -2.64
C LEU A 357 -18.34 12.81 -3.82
N ASP A 358 -19.37 12.04 -4.15
CA ASP A 358 -20.30 12.36 -5.23
C ASP A 358 -21.75 12.39 -4.72
N GLN A 359 -22.67 12.83 -5.60
CA GLN A 359 -24.08 12.91 -5.26
C GLN A 359 -24.69 11.54 -4.93
N GLN A 360 -24.18 10.47 -5.52
CA GLN A 360 -24.67 9.13 -5.22
C GLN A 360 -24.24 8.67 -3.83
N THR A 361 -23.02 8.98 -3.40
CA THR A 361 -22.54 8.70 -2.04
C THR A 361 -23.43 9.40 -1.02
N TRP A 362 -23.74 10.68 -1.23
CA TRP A 362 -24.70 11.39 -0.37
C TRP A 362 -26.07 10.70 -0.31
N LYS A 363 -26.69 10.38 -1.47
CA LYS A 363 -27.99 9.67 -1.50
C LYS A 363 -27.96 8.36 -0.71
N THR A 364 -26.85 7.62 -0.83
CA THR A 364 -26.68 6.33 -0.18
C THR A 364 -26.56 6.48 1.32
N LEU A 365 -25.71 7.39 1.80
CA LEU A 365 -25.56 7.64 3.24
C LEU A 365 -26.83 8.21 3.86
N HIS A 366 -27.53 9.11 3.15
CA HIS A 366 -28.83 9.62 3.58
C HIS A 366 -29.85 8.48 3.78
N GLN A 367 -29.95 7.58 2.80
CA GLN A 367 -30.87 6.45 2.86
C GLN A 367 -30.54 5.49 4.02
N VAL A 368 -29.26 5.26 4.30
CA VAL A 368 -28.82 4.43 5.44
C VAL A 368 -29.12 5.12 6.78
N ASN A 369 -28.90 6.43 6.88
CA ASN A 369 -29.16 7.19 8.10
C ASN A 369 -30.66 7.21 8.50
N LEU A 370 -31.58 7.06 7.53
CA LEU A 370 -33.01 6.92 7.80
C LEU A 370 -33.39 5.58 8.48
N GLN A 371 -32.49 4.60 8.54
CA GLN A 371 -32.74 3.27 9.10
C GLN A 371 -32.29 3.12 10.58
N ASP A 372 -32.21 4.22 11.34
CA ASP A 372 -31.77 4.24 12.76
C ASP A 372 -30.31 3.75 12.94
N VAL A 373 -29.49 3.92 11.91
CA VAL A 373 -28.04 3.66 11.90
C VAL A 373 -27.29 4.99 12.08
N SER A 374 -26.38 5.06 13.03
CA SER A 374 -25.45 6.19 13.21
C SER A 374 -24.40 6.16 12.11
N VAL A 375 -24.43 7.13 11.20
CA VAL A 375 -23.48 7.20 10.08
C VAL A 375 -22.43 8.27 10.33
N SER A 376 -21.17 7.90 10.16
CA SER A 376 -20.00 8.79 10.21
C SER A 376 -19.21 8.66 8.90
N ILE A 377 -18.79 9.77 8.32
CA ILE A 377 -17.95 9.79 7.11
C ILE A 377 -16.62 10.49 7.39
N ILE A 378 -15.53 9.80 7.06
CA ILE A 378 -14.19 10.35 7.03
C ILE A 378 -13.84 10.59 5.56
N PHE A 379 -13.86 11.87 5.17
CA PHE A 379 -13.55 12.30 3.82
C PHE A 379 -12.11 12.82 3.75
N ILE A 380 -11.31 12.26 2.84
CA ILE A 380 -9.90 12.62 2.70
C ILE A 380 -9.68 13.28 1.34
N LYS A 381 -9.41 14.59 1.34
CA LYS A 381 -9.12 15.35 0.12
C LYS A 381 -8.31 16.61 0.41
N SER A 382 -7.49 17.02 -0.55
CA SER A 382 -6.68 18.24 -0.47
C SER A 382 -7.55 19.49 -0.34
N LYS A 383 -7.13 20.44 0.49
CA LYS A 383 -7.75 21.78 0.54
C LYS A 383 -7.75 22.50 -0.80
N ALA A 384 -6.77 22.22 -1.66
CA ALA A 384 -6.65 22.88 -2.95
C ALA A 384 -7.56 22.26 -4.04
N HIS A 385 -7.95 20.99 -3.88
CA HIS A 385 -8.68 20.24 -4.91
C HIS A 385 -10.16 20.00 -4.54
N ILE A 386 -10.57 20.33 -3.32
CA ILE A 386 -11.97 20.21 -2.92
C ILE A 386 -12.85 21.15 -3.75
N SER A 387 -13.84 20.59 -4.43
CA SER A 387 -14.76 21.34 -5.27
C SER A 387 -15.87 22.00 -4.46
N THR A 388 -16.48 23.06 -5.01
CA THR A 388 -17.66 23.70 -4.39
C THR A 388 -18.82 22.71 -4.22
N LYS A 389 -18.97 21.75 -5.15
CA LYS A 389 -20.00 20.71 -5.07
C LYS A 389 -19.74 19.77 -3.89
N GLU A 390 -18.50 19.34 -3.68
CA GLU A 390 -18.13 18.48 -2.56
C GLU A 390 -18.34 19.19 -1.21
N ASN A 391 -17.95 20.47 -1.09
CA ASN A 391 -18.24 21.26 0.11
C ASN A 391 -19.74 21.34 0.40
N GLN A 392 -20.57 21.59 -0.62
CA GLN A 392 -22.03 21.58 -0.47
C GLN A 392 -22.57 20.21 -0.03
N LEU A 393 -21.99 19.10 -0.51
CA LEU A 393 -22.38 17.76 -0.09
C LEU A 393 -21.97 17.48 1.36
N LEU A 394 -20.76 17.87 1.78
CA LEU A 394 -20.32 17.76 3.17
C LEU A 394 -21.24 18.54 4.12
N ASP A 395 -21.62 19.77 3.74
CA ASP A 395 -22.53 20.57 4.54
C ASP A 395 -23.92 19.93 4.62
N ARG A 396 -24.45 19.39 3.52
CA ARG A 396 -25.74 18.66 3.55
C ARG A 396 -25.70 17.45 4.48
N LEU A 397 -24.64 16.64 4.42
CA LEU A 397 -24.45 15.49 5.32
C LEU A 397 -24.50 15.93 6.79
N LYS A 398 -23.81 17.03 7.15
CA LYS A 398 -23.86 17.57 8.52
C LYS A 398 -25.26 18.00 8.95
N HIS A 399 -26.02 18.66 8.07
CA HIS A 399 -27.40 19.08 8.38
C HIS A 399 -28.35 17.90 8.59
N GLU A 400 -28.05 16.75 7.99
CA GLU A 400 -28.82 15.50 8.13
C GLU A 400 -28.43 14.68 9.36
N GLY A 401 -27.53 15.20 10.21
CA GLY A 401 -27.08 14.54 11.44
C GLY A 401 -26.01 13.47 11.22
N ILE A 402 -25.43 13.37 10.02
CA ILE A 402 -24.31 12.48 9.72
C ILE A 402 -23.03 13.16 10.23
N GLN A 403 -22.21 12.42 10.99
CA GLN A 403 -20.94 12.95 11.48
C GLN A 403 -19.94 13.04 10.33
N VAL A 404 -19.34 14.21 10.12
CA VAL A 404 -18.42 14.45 9.01
C VAL A 404 -17.05 14.87 9.53
N SER A 405 -16.02 14.09 9.18
CA SER A 405 -14.62 14.38 9.45
C SER A 405 -13.88 14.58 8.13
N TRP A 406 -13.54 15.83 7.79
CA TRP A 406 -12.70 16.12 6.63
C TRP A 406 -11.23 16.19 7.03
N LEU A 407 -10.43 15.28 6.48
CA LEU A 407 -8.99 15.22 6.68
C LEU A 407 -8.27 15.80 5.46
N SER A 408 -7.55 16.90 5.69
CA SER A 408 -6.67 17.53 4.71
C SER A 408 -5.21 17.39 5.11
N GLU A 409 -4.30 18.02 4.38
CA GLU A 409 -2.86 17.97 4.60
C GLU A 409 -2.45 18.31 6.03
N ASP A 410 -3.09 19.33 6.62
CA ASP A 410 -2.74 19.79 7.97
C ASP A 410 -3.10 18.74 9.04
N GLN A 411 -4.24 18.07 8.91
CA GLN A 411 -4.66 17.02 9.84
C GLN A 411 -3.85 15.74 9.63
N LEU A 412 -3.60 15.35 8.37
CA LEU A 412 -2.88 14.10 8.05
C LEU A 412 -1.39 14.16 8.41
N THR A 413 -0.79 15.34 8.42
CA THR A 413 0.62 15.53 8.78
C THR A 413 0.83 15.73 10.28
N SER A 414 -0.24 15.92 11.04
CA SER A 414 -0.18 16.06 12.49
C SER A 414 0.28 14.77 13.18
N LYS A 415 0.76 14.88 14.42
CA LYS A 415 1.23 13.73 15.20
C LYS A 415 0.10 12.75 15.57
N PHE A 416 -1.12 13.26 15.72
CA PHE A 416 -2.32 12.50 16.05
C PHE A 416 -3.44 12.93 15.12
N ILE A 417 -4.00 11.98 14.37
CA ILE A 417 -5.19 12.25 13.56
C ILE A 417 -6.40 12.22 14.49
N GLU A 418 -7.18 13.30 14.51
CA GLU A 418 -8.45 13.35 15.24
C GLU A 418 -9.61 13.15 14.27
N VAL A 419 -10.50 12.21 14.58
CA VAL A 419 -11.72 11.94 13.81
C VAL A 419 -12.92 11.82 14.73
N ASN A 420 -14.06 12.29 14.26
CA ASN A 420 -15.36 11.99 14.85
C ASN A 420 -15.86 10.74 14.12
N ALA A 421 -16.06 9.64 14.85
CA ALA A 421 -16.46 8.36 14.29
C ALA A 421 -17.52 7.69 15.16
#